data_AF-A0A0C9W1I7-F1
#
_entry.id   AF-A0A0C9W1I7-F1
#
_cell.length_a   1.000
_cell.length_b   1.000
_cell.length_c   1.000
_cell.angle_alpha   90.00
_cell.angle_beta   90.00
_cell.angle_gamma   90.00
#
_symmetry.space_group_name_H-M   'P 1'
#
loop_
_entity.id
_entity.type
_entity.pdbx_description
1 polymer ?
#
loop_
_entity_poly.entity_id
_entity_poly.type
_entity_poly.pdbx_seq_one_letter_code
_entity_poly.pdbx_strand_id
1 'polypeptide(L)'
;MFPTWLPSENEGAYALPLLIVRLCSPTIVCLAALSLFFRIPSTHFSSGPSHTRMSTLVVPLLYRLALTFLINGFADIAFAVLNRAWRPSAGFEAILGVVGYFGLGMLGARREIDGEEVWSRARAKGALLHALILDIAQVVFLTLSIKSQASGDICYDTRPGACMAEALHIMMPTVRILVLAPLLVVLLFPLIPDVPVEGQSVTWRTDDERKPLLDHNNGWITSVRMCESTF
;
A
#
# COMPACT_ATOMS: atom_id res chain seq x y z
N MET A 1 -0.15 -19.56 37.53
CA MET A 1 -1.21 -18.61 37.97
C MET A 1 -1.35 -17.57 36.87
N PHE A 2 -2.28 -17.77 35.94
CA PHE A 2 -2.53 -16.79 34.88
C PHE A 2 -3.35 -15.66 35.49
N PRO A 3 -2.88 -14.40 35.47
CA PRO A 3 -3.71 -13.28 35.88
C PRO A 3 -4.95 -13.26 34.97
N THR A 4 -6.12 -13.44 35.58
CA THR A 4 -7.40 -13.20 34.91
C THR A 4 -7.51 -11.70 34.67
N TRP A 5 -7.05 -11.26 33.49
CA TRP A 5 -7.24 -9.92 32.95
C TRP A 5 -8.71 -9.71 32.56
N LEU A 6 -9.63 -9.92 33.50
CA LEU A 6 -10.99 -9.46 33.34
C LEU A 6 -10.95 -7.94 33.50
N PRO A 7 -11.23 -7.15 32.44
CA PRO A 7 -11.28 -5.71 32.56
C PRO A 7 -12.32 -5.35 33.63
N SER A 8 -12.01 -4.36 34.46
CA SER A 8 -13.00 -3.80 35.39
C SER A 8 -14.22 -3.35 34.57
N GLU A 9 -15.44 -3.59 35.07
CA GLU A 9 -16.71 -3.43 34.31
C GLU A 9 -16.88 -2.06 33.63
N ASN A 10 -16.15 -1.03 34.06
CA ASN A 10 -16.26 0.33 33.54
C ASN A 10 -15.21 0.69 32.46
N GLU A 11 -14.10 -0.04 32.36
CA GLU A 11 -13.10 0.15 31.30
C GLU A 11 -13.49 -0.56 29.98
N GLY A 12 -14.58 -1.34 30.00
CA GLY A 12 -14.95 -2.29 28.95
C GLY A 12 -15.75 -1.74 27.78
N ALA A 13 -16.35 -0.55 27.87
CA ALA A 13 -17.30 -0.08 26.83
C ALA A 13 -16.65 0.11 25.44
N TYR A 14 -15.39 0.58 25.42
CA TYR A 14 -14.65 0.84 24.17
C TYR A 14 -13.57 -0.20 23.86
N ALA A 15 -13.18 -1.03 24.82
CA ALA A 15 -12.10 -2.01 24.67
C ALA A 15 -12.40 -3.04 23.56
N LEU A 16 -13.62 -3.60 23.55
CA LEU A 16 -14.02 -4.58 22.54
C LEU A 16 -14.18 -3.93 21.15
N PRO A 17 -14.89 -2.81 20.97
CA PRO A 17 -14.93 -2.10 19.68
C PRO A 17 -13.55 -1.74 19.13
N LEU A 18 -12.64 -1.24 19.98
CA LEU A 18 -11.27 -0.91 19.58
C LEU A 18 -10.53 -2.14 19.06
N LEU A 19 -10.61 -3.27 19.79
CA LEU A 19 -9.97 -4.53 19.38
C LEU A 19 -10.49 -5.00 18.02
N ILE A 20 -11.81 -4.99 17.83
CA ILE A 20 -12.44 -5.42 16.57
C ILE A 20 -11.97 -4.52 15.42
N VAL A 21 -12.07 -3.21 15.56
CA VAL A 21 -11.66 -2.24 14.52
C VAL A 21 -10.18 -2.42 14.15
N ARG A 22 -9.33 -2.60 15.16
CA ARG A 22 -7.88 -2.74 15.02
C ARG A 22 -7.46 -4.02 14.30
N LEU A 23 -8.21 -5.11 14.49
CA LEU A 23 -7.99 -6.37 13.77
C LEU A 23 -8.61 -6.35 12.36
N CYS A 24 -9.80 -5.78 12.21
CA CYS A 24 -10.51 -5.74 10.93
C CYS A 24 -9.78 -4.92 9.87
N SER A 25 -9.16 -3.79 10.24
CA SER A 25 -8.44 -2.90 9.31
C SER A 25 -7.36 -3.64 8.49
N PRO A 26 -6.31 -4.25 9.10
CA PRO A 26 -5.31 -4.99 8.35
C PRO A 26 -5.84 -6.29 7.73
N THR A 27 -6.86 -6.91 8.33
CA THR A 27 -7.45 -8.16 7.81
C THR A 27 -8.12 -7.95 6.46
N ILE A 28 -8.88 -6.87 6.28
CA ILE A 28 -9.54 -6.57 5.01
C ILE A 28 -8.51 -6.36 3.89
N VAL A 29 -7.40 -5.67 4.18
CA VAL A 29 -6.32 -5.46 3.20
C VAL A 29 -5.60 -6.77 2.89
N CYS A 30 -5.34 -7.60 3.90
CA CYS A 30 -4.76 -8.93 3.72
C CYS A 30 -5.66 -9.85 2.88
N LEU A 31 -6.96 -9.87 3.14
CA LEU A 31 -7.93 -10.61 2.33
C LEU A 31 -7.99 -10.08 0.89
N ALA A 32 -7.90 -8.76 0.70
CA ALA A 32 -7.81 -8.18 -0.64
C ALA A 32 -6.53 -8.64 -1.37
N ALA A 33 -5.38 -8.61 -0.70
CA ALA A 33 -4.11 -9.09 -1.24
C ALA A 33 -4.18 -10.59 -1.58
N LEU A 34 -4.71 -11.44 -0.69
CA LEU A 34 -4.92 -12.86 -0.94
C LEU A 34 -5.90 -13.12 -2.10
N SER A 35 -6.99 -12.35 -2.18
CA SER A 35 -7.94 -12.46 -3.29
C SER A 35 -7.30 -12.10 -4.64
N LEU A 36 -6.34 -11.18 -4.63
CA LEU A 36 -5.53 -10.84 -5.81
C LEU A 36 -4.49 -11.92 -6.07
N PHE A 37 -3.90 -12.54 -5.05
CA PHE A 37 -2.93 -13.62 -5.21
C PHE A 37 -3.52 -14.81 -5.98
N PHE A 38 -4.70 -15.29 -5.58
CA PHE A 38 -5.34 -16.45 -6.20
C PHE A 38 -6.02 -16.18 -7.55
N ARG A 39 -5.95 -14.95 -8.07
CA ARG A 39 -6.62 -14.60 -9.33
C ARG A 39 -5.78 -15.05 -10.53
N ILE A 40 -6.35 -15.91 -11.35
CA ILE A 40 -5.76 -16.37 -12.62
C ILE A 40 -5.50 -15.16 -13.52
N PRO A 41 -4.31 -15.05 -14.15
CA PRO A 41 -3.98 -13.94 -15.02
C PRO A 41 -4.96 -13.88 -16.20
N SER A 42 -5.45 -12.68 -16.48
CA SER A 42 -6.36 -12.45 -17.61
C SER A 42 -5.49 -12.22 -18.85
N THR A 43 -5.54 -13.10 -19.84
CA THR A 43 -4.70 -13.09 -21.07
C THR A 43 -4.92 -11.89 -22.01
N HIS A 44 -5.54 -10.82 -21.54
CA HIS A 44 -5.74 -9.61 -22.34
C HIS A 44 -4.46 -8.76 -22.36
N PHE A 45 -3.55 -9.12 -23.27
CA PHE A 45 -2.42 -8.29 -23.68
C PHE A 45 -2.94 -7.08 -24.45
N SER A 46 -3.33 -6.01 -23.74
CA SER A 46 -3.46 -4.69 -24.35
C SER A 46 -2.21 -3.89 -23.98
N SER A 47 -1.23 -3.95 -24.88
CA SER A 47 0.09 -3.31 -24.76
C SER A 47 0.01 -1.79 -24.95
N GLY A 48 -0.66 -1.10 -24.03
CA GLY A 48 -0.69 0.35 -23.95
C GLY A 48 0.43 0.90 -23.04
N PRO A 49 1.30 1.82 -23.51
CA PRO A 49 2.48 2.30 -22.77
C PRO A 49 2.18 3.26 -21.59
N SER A 50 0.98 3.25 -21.01
CA SER A 50 0.50 4.32 -20.13
C SER A 50 0.52 4.01 -18.62
N HIS A 51 0.91 2.80 -18.19
CA HIS A 51 0.57 2.32 -16.84
C HIS A 51 1.68 2.42 -15.79
N THR A 52 2.94 2.63 -16.16
CA THR A 52 4.11 2.49 -15.26
C THR A 52 4.25 3.57 -14.17
N ARG A 53 3.56 4.71 -14.28
CA ARG A 53 3.72 5.84 -13.34
C ARG A 53 3.02 5.58 -12.00
N MET A 54 1.93 4.82 -11.99
CA MET A 54 1.11 4.65 -10.79
C MET A 54 1.80 3.78 -9.73
N SER A 55 2.51 2.71 -10.12
CA SER A 55 3.31 1.91 -9.16
C SER A 55 4.27 2.76 -8.35
N THR A 56 4.94 3.71 -9.02
CA THR A 56 6.06 4.44 -8.43
C THR A 56 5.67 5.25 -7.21
N LEU A 57 4.39 5.63 -7.10
CA LEU A 57 3.85 6.32 -5.93
C LEU A 57 3.13 5.36 -4.97
N VAL A 58 2.38 4.41 -5.51
CA VAL A 58 1.54 3.51 -4.71
C VAL A 58 2.36 2.51 -3.89
N VAL A 59 3.33 1.86 -4.52
CA VAL A 59 4.17 0.83 -3.87
C VAL A 59 4.95 1.38 -2.67
N PRO A 60 5.69 2.51 -2.75
CA PRO A 60 6.39 3.02 -1.58
C PRO A 60 5.44 3.49 -0.47
N LEU A 61 4.24 3.99 -0.79
CA LEU A 61 3.24 4.33 0.22
C LEU A 61 2.71 3.08 0.95
N LEU A 62 2.48 1.98 0.23
CA LEU A 62 2.11 0.69 0.83
C LEU A 62 3.22 0.13 1.72
N TYR A 63 4.49 0.25 1.31
CA TYR A 63 5.62 -0.15 2.15
C TYR A 63 5.77 0.75 3.39
N ARG A 64 5.54 2.06 3.27
CA ARG A 64 5.47 2.95 4.44
C ARG A 64 4.36 2.51 5.40
N LEU A 65 3.18 2.13 4.90
CA LEU A 65 2.12 1.57 5.73
C LEU A 65 2.55 0.26 6.41
N ALA A 66 3.13 -0.69 5.68
CA ALA A 66 3.65 -1.93 6.27
C ALA A 66 4.68 -1.65 7.38
N LEU A 67 5.55 -0.65 7.18
CA LEU A 67 6.52 -0.22 8.18
C LEU A 67 5.86 0.30 9.47
N THR A 68 4.74 1.04 9.37
CA THR A 68 4.00 1.49 10.58
C THR A 68 3.51 0.30 11.42
N PHE A 69 3.01 -0.77 10.77
CA PHE A 69 2.60 -1.99 11.47
C PHE A 69 3.79 -2.71 12.10
N LEU A 70 4.92 -2.76 11.41
CA LEU A 70 6.15 -3.36 11.95
C LEU A 70 6.64 -2.60 13.19
N ILE A 71 6.71 -1.27 13.13
CA ILE A 71 7.13 -0.42 14.26
C ILE A 71 6.16 -0.59 15.43
N ASN A 72 4.84 -0.59 15.18
CA ASN A 72 3.84 -0.80 16.22
C ASN A 72 3.98 -2.17 16.89
N GLY A 73 4.16 -3.24 16.11
CA GLY A 73 4.39 -4.58 16.66
C GLY A 73 5.70 -4.69 17.44
N PHE A 74 6.77 -4.04 16.96
CA PHE A 74 8.05 -4.00 17.67
C PHE A 74 7.93 -3.25 19.00
N ALA A 75 7.21 -2.13 19.02
CA ALA A 75 6.94 -1.38 20.24
C ALA A 75 6.13 -2.21 21.25
N ASP A 76 5.11 -2.96 20.80
CA ASP A 76 4.34 -3.87 21.64
C ASP A 76 5.23 -4.97 22.26
N ILE A 77 6.13 -5.56 21.46
CA ILE A 77 7.09 -6.56 21.94
C ILE A 77 8.08 -5.94 22.92
N ALA A 78 8.66 -4.78 22.61
CA ALA A 78 9.59 -4.08 23.49
C ALA A 78 8.94 -3.74 24.83
N PHE A 79 7.70 -3.23 24.81
CA PHE A 79 6.93 -2.96 26.01
C PHE A 79 6.64 -4.23 26.82
N ALA A 80 6.25 -5.33 26.16
CA ALA A 80 6.01 -6.61 26.82
C ALA A 80 7.26 -7.17 27.49
N VAL A 81 8.42 -7.05 26.84
CA VAL A 81 9.72 -7.49 27.38
C VAL A 81 10.12 -6.64 28.59
N LEU A 82 10.02 -5.31 28.49
CA LEU A 82 10.38 -4.39 29.58
C LEU A 82 9.49 -4.58 30.81
N ASN A 83 8.20 -4.81 30.62
CA ASN A 83 7.23 -4.99 31.71
C ASN A 83 7.05 -6.46 32.13
N ARG A 84 7.74 -7.41 31.49
CA ARG A 84 7.57 -8.86 31.66
C ARG A 84 6.10 -9.30 31.57
N ALA A 85 5.30 -8.58 30.78
CA ALA A 85 3.86 -8.75 30.65
C ALA A 85 3.52 -9.05 29.19
N TRP A 86 3.32 -10.33 28.89
CA TRP A 86 2.97 -10.79 27.55
C TRP A 86 1.45 -10.74 27.34
N ARG A 87 1.00 -9.98 26.35
CA ARG A 87 -0.40 -10.02 25.89
C ARG A 87 -0.50 -11.04 24.75
N PRO A 88 -1.41 -12.02 24.81
CA PRO A 88 -1.54 -13.04 23.75
C PRO A 88 -1.82 -12.48 22.36
N SER A 89 -2.43 -11.29 22.27
CA SER A 89 -2.73 -10.61 21.02
C SER A 89 -1.57 -9.74 20.48
N ALA A 90 -0.49 -9.57 21.24
CA ALA A 90 0.62 -8.71 20.83
C ALA A 90 1.27 -9.25 19.54
N GLY A 91 1.35 -8.40 18.52
CA GLY A 91 2.02 -8.70 17.26
C GLY A 91 1.17 -9.33 16.15
N PHE A 92 -0.02 -9.89 16.44
CA PHE A 92 -0.87 -10.44 15.37
C PHE A 92 -1.28 -9.39 14.33
N GLU A 93 -1.65 -8.20 14.81
CA GLU A 93 -1.98 -7.06 13.96
C GLU A 93 -0.79 -6.60 13.12
N ALA A 94 0.42 -6.65 13.69
CA ALA A 94 1.64 -6.28 13.00
C ALA A 94 1.92 -7.25 11.84
N ILE A 95 1.77 -8.55 12.09
CA ILE A 95 1.94 -9.58 11.06
C ILE A 95 0.88 -9.40 9.95
N LEU A 96 -0.40 -9.25 10.30
CA LEU A 96 -1.48 -9.05 9.33
C LEU A 96 -1.28 -7.78 8.50
N GLY A 97 -0.89 -6.69 9.15
CA GLY A 97 -0.64 -5.42 8.48
C GLY A 97 0.59 -5.51 7.56
N VAL A 98 1.69 -6.08 8.02
CA VAL A 98 2.88 -6.28 7.18
C VAL A 98 2.55 -7.17 6.00
N VAL A 99 2.00 -8.37 6.22
CA VAL A 99 1.66 -9.31 5.14
C VAL A 99 0.64 -8.70 4.18
N GLY A 100 -0.37 -8.00 4.68
CA GLY A 100 -1.41 -7.39 3.85
C GLY A 100 -0.88 -6.24 2.99
N TYR A 101 -0.25 -5.22 3.57
CA TYR A 101 0.21 -4.04 2.84
C TYR A 101 1.46 -4.31 2.01
N PHE A 102 2.45 -5.05 2.56
CA PHE A 102 3.64 -5.45 1.80
C PHE A 102 3.26 -6.42 0.68
N GLY A 103 2.42 -7.42 0.98
CA GLY A 103 1.94 -8.38 -0.01
C GLY A 103 1.16 -7.70 -1.14
N LEU A 104 0.28 -6.75 -0.82
CA LEU A 104 -0.43 -5.95 -1.82
C LEU A 104 0.53 -5.13 -2.68
N GLY A 105 1.55 -4.50 -2.08
CA GLY A 105 2.58 -3.75 -2.79
C GLY A 105 3.39 -4.62 -3.75
N MET A 106 3.88 -5.77 -3.26
CA MET A 106 4.66 -6.72 -4.05
C MET A 106 3.84 -7.33 -5.18
N LEU A 107 2.59 -7.73 -4.90
CA LEU A 107 1.69 -8.29 -5.92
C LEU A 107 1.29 -7.26 -6.96
N GLY A 108 1.01 -6.03 -6.54
CA GLY A 108 0.72 -4.94 -7.45
C GLY A 108 1.91 -4.63 -8.36
N ALA A 109 3.12 -4.52 -7.81
CA ALA A 109 4.34 -4.28 -8.58
C ALA A 109 4.62 -5.39 -9.59
N ARG A 110 4.50 -6.67 -9.18
CA ARG A 110 4.71 -7.81 -10.08
C ARG A 110 3.70 -7.83 -11.23
N ARG A 111 2.41 -7.69 -10.90
CA ARG A 111 1.33 -7.71 -11.91
C ARG A 111 1.40 -6.51 -12.86
N GLU A 112 1.92 -5.38 -12.42
CA GLU A 112 2.14 -4.22 -13.28
C GLU A 112 3.26 -4.45 -14.30
N ILE A 113 4.34 -5.15 -13.92
CA ILE A 113 5.36 -5.64 -14.86
C ILE A 113 4.74 -6.59 -15.89
N ASP A 114 3.80 -7.42 -15.47
CA ASP A 114 3.04 -8.34 -16.33
C ASP A 114 1.96 -7.62 -17.19
N GLY A 115 1.81 -6.30 -17.06
CA GLY A 115 0.85 -5.49 -17.82
C GLY A 115 -0.60 -5.54 -17.29
N GLU A 116 -0.84 -6.10 -16.11
CA GLU A 116 -2.16 -6.11 -15.50
C GLU A 116 -2.45 -4.85 -14.67
N GLU A 117 -3.60 -4.24 -14.92
CA GLU A 117 -4.08 -3.11 -14.12
C GLU A 117 -4.65 -3.61 -12.77
N VAL A 118 -3.80 -3.62 -11.73
CA VAL A 118 -4.20 -4.00 -10.36
C VAL A 118 -4.83 -2.83 -9.61
N TRP A 119 -4.27 -1.64 -9.77
CA TRP A 119 -4.60 -0.47 -8.97
C TRP A 119 -5.95 0.17 -9.34
N SER A 120 -6.45 -0.07 -10.57
CA SER A 120 -7.78 0.37 -10.99
C SER A 120 -8.92 -0.47 -10.41
N ARG A 121 -8.61 -1.67 -9.92
CA ARG A 121 -9.63 -2.63 -9.48
C ARG A 121 -10.38 -2.10 -8.25
N ALA A 122 -11.70 -2.06 -8.36
CA ALA A 122 -12.59 -1.63 -7.28
C ALA A 122 -12.35 -2.37 -5.95
N ARG A 123 -11.88 -3.63 -5.98
CA ARG A 123 -11.56 -4.41 -4.78
C ARG A 123 -10.38 -3.85 -3.99
N ALA A 124 -9.30 -3.44 -4.66
CA ALA A 124 -8.13 -2.87 -3.99
C ALA A 124 -8.45 -1.48 -3.43
N LYS A 125 -9.10 -0.63 -4.24
CA LYS A 125 -9.57 0.70 -3.80
C LYS A 125 -10.56 0.60 -2.63
N GLY A 126 -11.52 -0.32 -2.73
CA GLY A 126 -12.50 -0.58 -1.70
C GLY A 126 -11.85 -1.05 -0.39
N ALA A 127 -10.90 -1.99 -0.45
CA ALA A 127 -10.20 -2.47 0.74
C ALA A 127 -9.41 -1.36 1.44
N LEU A 128 -8.71 -0.51 0.69
CA LEU A 128 -7.95 0.62 1.23
C LEU A 128 -8.87 1.71 1.79
N LEU A 129 -10.00 1.99 1.13
CA LEU A 129 -11.02 2.89 1.65
C LEU A 129 -11.62 2.39 2.97
N HIS A 130 -11.95 1.09 3.07
CA HIS A 130 -12.46 0.51 4.31
C HIS A 130 -11.42 0.54 5.43
N ALA A 131 -10.15 0.25 5.12
CA ALA A 131 -9.06 0.37 6.08
C ALA A 131 -8.91 1.81 6.60
N LEU A 132 -9.06 2.82 5.73
CA LEU A 132 -9.01 4.22 6.13
C LEU A 132 -10.16 4.60 7.07
N ILE A 133 -11.39 4.16 6.76
CA ILE A 133 -12.55 4.38 7.62
C ILE A 133 -12.33 3.74 9.00
N LEU A 134 -11.81 2.51 9.04
CA LEU A 134 -11.53 1.80 10.29
C LEU A 134 -10.40 2.46 11.09
N ASP A 135 -9.34 2.96 10.44
CA ASP A 135 -8.27 3.68 11.13
C ASP A 135 -8.78 5.01 11.72
N ILE A 136 -9.67 5.73 11.01
CA ILE A 136 -10.35 6.93 11.55
C ILE A 136 -11.21 6.55 12.76
N ALA A 137 -12.03 5.49 12.64
CA ALA A 137 -12.85 5.00 13.74
C ALA A 137 -11.99 4.62 14.96
N GLN A 138 -10.81 4.01 14.74
CA GLN A 138 -9.87 3.68 15.80
C GLN A 138 -9.40 4.94 16.54
N VAL A 139 -8.99 6.00 15.83
CA VAL A 139 -8.57 7.27 16.46
C VAL A 139 -9.73 7.89 17.25
N VAL A 140 -10.94 7.88 16.69
CA VAL A 140 -12.14 8.41 17.35
C VAL A 140 -12.45 7.65 18.64
N PHE A 141 -12.52 6.31 18.59
CA PHE A 141 -12.78 5.50 19.77
C PHE A 141 -11.70 5.64 20.84
N LEU A 142 -10.44 5.76 20.43
CA LEU A 142 -9.33 5.97 21.35
C LEU A 142 -9.43 7.34 22.04
N THR A 143 -9.77 8.38 21.29
CA THR A 143 -9.99 9.73 21.82
C THR A 143 -11.19 9.77 22.77
N LEU A 144 -12.29 9.09 22.42
CA LEU A 144 -13.47 8.97 23.29
C LEU A 144 -13.16 8.19 24.57
N SER A 145 -12.37 7.13 24.46
CA SER A 145 -11.91 6.35 25.62
C SER A 145 -11.13 7.25 26.60
N ILE A 146 -10.17 8.04 26.11
CA ILE A 146 -9.40 8.98 26.94
C ILE A 146 -10.32 10.03 27.57
N LYS A 147 -11.25 10.62 26.81
CA LYS A 147 -12.21 11.60 27.34
C LYS A 147 -13.17 11.04 28.40
N SER A 148 -13.47 9.75 28.33
CA SER A 148 -14.35 9.10 29.31
C SER A 148 -13.66 8.84 30.66
N GLN A 149 -12.34 8.89 30.71
CA GLN A 149 -11.60 8.79 31.96
C GLN A 149 -11.67 10.12 32.73
N ALA A 150 -11.98 10.05 34.02
CA ALA A 150 -12.24 11.22 34.88
C ALA A 150 -11.09 12.24 34.93
N SER A 151 -9.86 11.79 34.69
CA SER A 151 -8.66 12.64 34.71
C SER A 151 -8.40 13.37 33.38
N GLY A 152 -8.97 12.90 32.26
CA GLY A 152 -8.74 13.45 30.91
C GLY A 152 -7.27 13.46 30.46
N ASP A 153 -6.37 12.89 31.24
CA ASP A 153 -4.93 12.93 31.02
C ASP A 153 -4.48 11.68 30.24
N ILE A 154 -3.63 11.90 29.24
CA ILE A 154 -3.16 10.85 28.33
C ILE A 154 -2.25 9.85 29.07
N CYS A 155 -1.65 10.28 30.18
CA CYS A 155 -0.66 9.51 30.93
C CYS A 155 -1.08 9.34 32.40
N TYR A 156 -2.17 8.61 32.61
CA TYR A 156 -2.65 8.28 33.97
C TYR A 156 -1.82 7.18 34.66
N ASP A 157 -1.18 6.28 33.90
CA ASP A 157 -0.36 5.21 34.48
C ASP A 157 1.07 5.69 34.76
N THR A 158 1.46 5.65 36.03
CA THR A 158 2.80 6.03 36.50
C THR A 158 3.88 4.99 36.17
N ARG A 159 3.53 3.84 35.58
CA ARG A 159 4.50 2.83 35.17
C ARG A 159 5.45 3.38 34.10
N PRO A 160 6.77 3.14 34.23
CA PRO A 160 7.74 3.61 33.25
C PRO A 160 7.41 3.03 31.86
N GLY A 161 7.21 3.91 30.88
CA GLY A 161 6.90 3.54 29.50
C GLY A 161 5.42 3.32 29.18
N ALA A 162 4.51 3.34 30.16
CA ALA A 162 3.06 3.22 29.90
C ALA A 162 2.53 4.41 29.07
N CYS A 163 2.93 5.63 29.46
CA CYS A 163 2.66 6.86 28.72
C CYS A 163 3.16 6.80 27.26
N MET A 164 4.33 6.19 27.03
CA MET A 164 4.89 6.03 25.69
C MET A 164 4.09 5.01 24.85
N ALA A 165 3.66 3.89 25.45
CA ALA A 165 2.86 2.87 24.78
C ALA A 165 1.48 3.42 24.38
N GLU A 166 0.81 4.14 25.29
CA GLU A 166 -0.47 4.80 24.99
C GLU A 166 -0.31 5.83 23.87
N ALA A 167 0.70 6.70 23.96
CA ALA A 167 0.99 7.67 22.91
C ALA A 167 1.22 6.99 21.55
N LEU A 168 1.93 5.87 21.52
CA LEU A 168 2.20 5.11 20.30
C LEU A 168 0.90 4.52 19.70
N HIS A 169 -0.01 4.03 20.54
CA HIS A 169 -1.32 3.57 20.09
C HIS A 169 -2.22 4.67 19.49
N ILE A 170 -1.99 5.95 19.83
CA ILE A 170 -2.65 7.09 19.16
C ILE A 170 -1.89 7.50 17.90
N MET A 171 -0.56 7.60 17.98
CA MET A 171 0.27 8.11 16.88
C MET A 171 0.24 7.16 15.68
N MET A 172 0.31 5.85 15.89
CA MET A 172 0.35 4.88 14.79
C MET A 172 -0.89 4.89 13.88
N PRO A 173 -2.15 4.81 14.38
CA PRO A 173 -3.32 4.99 13.52
C PRO A 173 -3.36 6.37 12.86
N THR A 174 -2.91 7.43 13.54
CA THR A 174 -2.86 8.78 12.97
C THR A 174 -1.89 8.85 11.78
N VAL A 175 -0.67 8.33 11.93
CA VAL A 175 0.32 8.25 10.84
C VAL A 175 -0.21 7.39 9.70
N ARG A 176 -0.89 6.28 10.00
CA ARG A 176 -1.53 5.45 8.97
C ARG A 176 -2.55 6.24 8.16
N ILE A 177 -3.44 7.00 8.80
CA ILE A 177 -4.40 7.88 8.10
C ILE A 177 -3.65 8.87 7.20
N LEU A 178 -2.59 9.51 7.70
CA LEU A 178 -1.79 10.48 6.94
C LEU A 178 -1.09 9.87 5.71
N VAL A 179 -0.77 8.58 5.72
CA VAL A 179 -0.16 7.89 4.57
C VAL A 179 -1.23 7.26 3.66
N LEU A 180 -2.32 6.75 4.22
CA LEU A 180 -3.38 6.07 3.51
C LEU A 180 -4.32 7.04 2.78
N ALA A 181 -4.56 8.23 3.31
CA ALA A 181 -5.32 9.27 2.64
C ALA A 181 -4.71 9.71 1.29
N PRO A 182 -3.43 10.13 1.20
CA PRO A 182 -2.82 10.49 -0.08
C PRO A 182 -2.70 9.28 -1.01
N LEU A 183 -2.47 8.08 -0.47
CA LEU A 183 -2.51 6.85 -1.25
C LEU A 183 -3.87 6.66 -1.93
N LEU A 184 -4.97 6.86 -1.20
CA LEU A 184 -6.31 6.75 -1.75
C LEU A 184 -6.58 7.83 -2.80
N VAL A 185 -6.12 9.06 -2.59
CA VAL A 185 -6.21 10.15 -3.59
C VAL A 185 -5.52 9.75 -4.89
N VAL A 186 -4.28 9.22 -4.82
CA VAL A 186 -3.54 8.73 -6.00
C VAL A 186 -4.30 7.60 -6.70
N LEU A 187 -5.00 6.73 -5.97
CA LEU A 187 -5.79 5.63 -6.54
C LEU A 187 -7.12 6.09 -7.17
N LEU A 188 -7.75 7.12 -6.63
CA LEU A 188 -9.03 7.65 -7.11
C LEU A 188 -8.84 8.57 -8.31
N PHE A 189 -7.76 9.35 -8.32
CA PHE A 189 -7.43 10.31 -9.37
C PHE A 189 -6.14 9.84 -10.06
N PRO A 190 -6.22 8.87 -10.99
CA PRO A 190 -5.05 8.50 -11.77
C PRO A 190 -4.53 9.75 -12.48
N LEU A 191 -3.27 10.12 -12.20
CA LEU A 191 -2.66 11.26 -12.86
C LEU A 191 -2.74 11.03 -14.37
N ILE A 192 -3.32 11.99 -15.09
CA ILE A 192 -3.41 11.94 -16.55
C ILE A 192 -1.97 11.77 -17.03
N PRO A 193 -1.66 10.67 -17.75
CA PRO A 193 -0.34 10.48 -18.31
C PRO A 193 -0.07 11.68 -19.19
N ASP A 194 1.05 12.37 -18.94
CA ASP A 194 1.54 13.39 -19.86
C ASP A 194 1.69 12.67 -21.20
N VAL A 195 0.77 12.94 -22.13
CA VAL A 195 0.80 12.35 -23.47
C VAL A 195 2.17 12.73 -24.00
N PRO A 196 3.06 11.75 -24.27
CA PRO A 196 4.33 12.09 -24.90
C PRO A 196 3.95 12.84 -26.17
N VAL A 197 4.40 14.08 -26.27
CA VAL A 197 4.20 14.90 -27.47
C VAL A 197 5.08 14.25 -28.54
N GLU A 198 4.56 13.18 -29.13
CA GLU A 198 5.15 12.41 -30.20
C GLU A 198 5.12 13.33 -31.43
N GLY A 199 6.22 14.06 -31.63
CA GLY A 199 6.50 14.74 -32.88
C GLY A 199 5.64 15.98 -33.17
N GLN A 200 6.00 17.10 -32.55
CA GLN A 200 6.31 18.24 -33.42
C GLN A 200 7.82 18.20 -33.66
N SER A 201 8.27 17.22 -34.44
CA SER A 201 9.49 17.40 -35.19
C SER A 201 9.22 18.61 -36.07
N VAL A 202 9.67 19.78 -35.61
CA VAL A 202 9.88 20.94 -36.45
C VAL A 202 10.92 20.50 -37.45
N THR A 203 10.44 19.82 -38.49
CA THR A 203 11.07 19.80 -39.79
C THR A 203 11.03 21.26 -40.20
N TRP A 204 12.11 21.97 -39.90
CA TRP A 204 12.47 23.14 -40.69
C TRP A 204 12.61 22.60 -42.10
N ARG A 205 11.49 22.65 -42.83
CA ARG A 205 11.43 22.54 -44.26
C ARG A 205 12.25 23.72 -44.77
N THR A 206 13.56 23.54 -44.83
CA THR A 206 14.37 24.13 -45.89
C THR A 206 13.91 23.47 -47.16
N ASP A 207 12.78 23.96 -47.67
CA ASP A 207 12.52 24.01 -49.10
C ASP A 207 13.69 24.81 -49.69
N ASP A 208 14.73 24.10 -50.11
CA ASP A 208 15.64 24.58 -51.15
C ASP A 208 15.94 23.39 -52.07
N GLU A 209 14.92 23.07 -52.85
CA GLU A 209 15.01 23.07 -54.31
C GLU A 209 16.40 22.77 -54.89
N ARG A 210 16.78 21.49 -54.95
CA ARG A 210 17.63 21.00 -56.05
C ARG A 210 17.53 19.48 -56.26
N LYS A 211 16.64 19.10 -57.18
CA LYS A 211 16.91 18.01 -58.13
C LYS A 211 17.54 18.64 -59.37
N PRO A 212 18.51 17.99 -60.02
CA PRO A 212 18.13 17.04 -61.06
C PRO A 212 18.96 15.75 -61.12
N LEU A 213 18.24 14.68 -61.48
CA LEU A 213 18.57 13.63 -62.45
C LEU A 213 20.04 13.25 -62.68
N LEU A 214 20.38 12.01 -62.29
CA LEU A 214 21.26 11.06 -62.98
C LEU A 214 21.11 9.74 -62.20
N ASP A 215 20.24 8.82 -62.61
CA ASP A 215 20.40 7.86 -63.71
C ASP A 215 21.62 6.93 -63.55
N HIS A 216 21.34 5.64 -63.78
CA HIS A 216 22.28 4.53 -63.90
C HIS A 216 23.16 4.17 -62.68
N ASN A 217 22.93 2.99 -62.07
CA ASN A 217 23.51 1.76 -62.61
C ASN A 217 23.15 0.53 -61.76
N ASN A 218 22.97 -0.58 -62.46
CA ASN A 218 22.61 -1.90 -61.99
C ASN A 218 23.70 -2.53 -61.12
N GLY A 219 23.32 -3.35 -60.14
CA GLY A 219 24.28 -4.10 -59.35
C GLY A 219 23.64 -5.05 -58.34
N TRP A 220 23.18 -6.19 -58.84
CA TRP A 220 22.91 -7.42 -58.11
C TRP A 220 23.89 -7.66 -56.94
N ILE A 221 23.41 -8.02 -55.76
CA ILE A 221 23.95 -9.11 -54.92
C ILE A 221 22.81 -9.60 -54.02
N THR A 222 22.30 -10.76 -54.40
CA THR A 222 21.67 -11.74 -53.52
C THR A 222 22.64 -12.15 -52.41
N SER A 223 22.24 -12.06 -51.14
CA SER A 223 22.81 -12.91 -50.11
C SER A 223 21.69 -13.49 -49.26
N VAL A 224 21.30 -14.69 -49.69
CA VAL A 224 20.67 -15.72 -48.88
C VAL A 224 21.54 -15.96 -47.64
N ARG A 225 20.94 -15.98 -46.45
CA ARG A 225 21.47 -16.79 -45.36
C ARG A 225 20.33 -17.53 -44.68
N MET A 226 20.26 -18.81 -45.03
CA MET A 226 19.47 -19.86 -44.40
C MET A 226 20.19 -20.38 -43.15
N CYS A 227 19.37 -20.91 -42.24
CA CYS A 227 19.67 -21.82 -41.12
C CYS A 227 20.43 -21.22 -39.92
N GLU A 228 19.88 -21.39 -38.71
CA GLU A 228 20.14 -22.64 -37.98
C GLU A 228 19.11 -22.87 -36.86
N SER A 229 18.57 -24.08 -36.84
CA SER A 229 17.80 -24.68 -35.76
C SER A 229 18.65 -24.81 -34.50
N THR A 230 18.08 -24.66 -33.30
CA THR A 230 18.23 -25.67 -32.24
C THR A 230 17.36 -25.38 -31.01
N PHE A 231 16.75 -26.47 -30.51
CA PHE A 231 16.02 -26.71 -29.26
C PHE A 231 14.53 -26.37 -29.19
#